data_AF-A0A3D1BGD9-F1
#
_entry.id   AF-A0A3D1BGD9-F1
#
_cell.length_a   1.000
_cell.length_b   1.000
_cell.length_c   1.000
_cell.angle_alpha   90.00
_cell.angle_beta   90.00
_cell.angle_gamma   90.00
#
_symmetry.space_group_name_H-M   'P 1'
#
loop_
_entity.id
_entity.type
_entity.pdbx_description
1 polymer ?
#
loop_
_entity_poly.entity_id
_entity_poly.type
_entity_poly.pdbx_seq_one_letter_code
_entity_poly.pdbx_strand_id
1 'polypeptide(L)'
;MFEQIKGILAASSMLRRLVMVNGFVLLLVVTLGAMDRLTGGSVSAVWPADGAWLLATSWKLEVLASRPWSVVTHMFTHQGIWHFAMNMLLLTWMGRLYLAEVGSRRLLSTYLAGGLVGFLAYFVLTNGFKPLQGESTFALGASASV
;
A
#
# COMPACT_ATOMS: atom_id res chain seq x y z
N MET A 1 8.09 15.02 24.06
CA MET A 1 7.85 15.00 22.60
C MET A 1 7.24 13.68 22.13
N PHE A 2 7.88 12.52 22.37
CA PHE A 2 7.36 11.21 21.94
C PHE A 2 5.99 10.83 22.53
N GLU A 3 5.77 11.08 23.82
CA GLU A 3 4.47 10.81 24.48
C GLU A 3 3.35 11.76 24.03
N GLN A 4 3.68 13.00 23.65
CA GLN A 4 2.73 13.95 23.07
C GLN A 4 2.34 13.55 21.65
N ILE A 5 3.30 13.06 20.85
CA ILE A 5 3.02 12.47 19.52
C ILE A 5 2.12 11.25 19.68
N LYS A 6 2.38 10.36 20.64
CA LYS A 6 1.50 9.23 20.96
C LYS A 6 0.10 9.68 21.37
N GLY A 7 -0.03 10.73 22.19
CA GLY A 7 -1.33 11.30 22.60
C GLY A 7 -2.13 11.89 21.44
N ILE A 8 -1.46 12.61 20.53
CA ILE A 8 -2.07 13.16 19.31
C ILE A 8 -2.46 12.05 18.33
N LEU A 9 -1.62 11.02 18.18
CA LEU A 9 -1.93 9.82 17.40
C LEU A 9 -3.08 9.02 18.05
N ALA A 10 -3.14 8.94 19.38
CA ALA A 10 -4.19 8.28 20.15
C ALA A 10 -5.54 8.99 19.99
N ALA A 11 -5.55 10.32 19.99
CA ALA A 11 -6.73 11.16 19.71
C ALA A 11 -7.08 11.28 18.21
N SER A 12 -6.20 10.80 17.31
CA SER A 12 -6.47 10.82 15.87
C SER A 12 -7.45 9.70 15.48
N SER A 13 -8.50 10.03 14.73
CA SER A 13 -9.40 9.05 14.13
C SER A 13 -8.61 8.04 13.29
N MET A 14 -9.02 6.77 13.26
CA MET A 14 -8.35 5.71 12.49
C MET A 14 -8.10 6.12 11.03
N LEU A 15 -9.01 6.92 10.47
CA LEU A 15 -8.88 7.53 9.15
C LEU A 15 -7.58 8.34 9.00
N ARG A 16 -7.29 9.24 9.96
CA ARG A 16 -6.06 10.03 9.94
C ARG A 16 -4.82 9.13 10.00
N ARG A 17 -4.86 8.06 10.80
CA ARG A 17 -3.76 7.10 10.91
C ARG A 17 -3.49 6.40 9.58
N LEU A 18 -4.55 5.93 8.91
CA LEU A 18 -4.41 5.31 7.59
C LEU A 18 -3.82 6.27 6.56
N VAL A 19 -4.28 7.53 6.52
CA VAL A 19 -3.71 8.55 5.63
C VAL A 19 -2.24 8.81 5.93
N MET A 20 -1.86 8.94 7.22
CA MET A 20 -0.47 9.13 7.62
C MET A 20 0.43 7.94 7.25
N VAL A 21 -0.04 6.71 7.44
CA VAL A 21 0.73 5.50 7.08
C VAL A 21 0.93 5.41 5.57
N ASN A 22 -0.12 5.64 4.78
CA ASN A 22 -0.01 5.65 3.32
C ASN A 22 0.95 6.75 2.84
N GLY A 23 0.89 7.94 3.45
CA GLY A 23 1.81 9.04 3.14
C GLY A 23 3.26 8.74 3.52
N PHE A 24 3.47 8.11 4.68
CA PHE A 24 4.79 7.69 5.12
C PHE A 24 5.40 6.63 4.20
N VAL A 25 4.63 5.62 3.79
CA VAL A 25 5.08 4.58 2.85
C VAL A 25 5.44 5.20 1.49
N LEU A 26 4.62 6.12 0.97
CA LEU A 26 4.95 6.85 -0.26
C LEU A 26 6.27 7.61 -0.11
N LEU A 27 6.45 8.37 0.98
CA LEU A 27 7.66 9.13 1.22
C LEU A 27 8.89 8.20 1.23
N LEU A 28 8.81 7.08 1.96
CA LEU A 28 9.90 6.10 2.04
C LEU A 28 10.26 5.54 0.66
N VAL A 29 9.27 5.11 -0.13
CA VAL A 29 9.50 4.56 -1.48
C VAL A 29 10.12 5.60 -2.41
N VAL A 30 9.65 6.86 -2.35
CA VAL A 30 10.18 7.96 -3.15
C VAL A 30 11.60 8.33 -2.72
N THR A 31 11.87 8.39 -1.41
CA THR A 31 13.21 8.67 -0.88
C THR A 31 14.21 7.60 -1.29
N LEU A 32 13.89 6.32 -1.13
CA LEU A 32 14.76 5.23 -1.59
C LEU A 32 14.97 5.30 -3.11
N GLY A 33 13.91 5.58 -3.88
CA GLY A 33 14.00 5.79 -5.32
C GLY A 33 14.85 6.99 -5.72
N ALA A 34 14.87 8.06 -4.93
CA ALA A 34 15.72 9.22 -5.16
C ALA A 34 17.18 8.91 -4.81
N MET A 35 17.43 8.25 -3.67
CA MET A 35 18.77 7.82 -3.26
C MET A 35 19.40 6.89 -4.31
N ASP A 36 18.65 5.94 -4.85
CA ASP A 36 19.15 5.04 -5.88
C ASP A 36 19.55 5.78 -7.16
N ARG A 37 18.72 6.74 -7.61
CA ARG A 37 19.04 7.59 -8.78
C ARG A 37 20.26 8.47 -8.53
N LEU A 38 20.41 9.03 -7.33
CA LEU A 38 21.55 9.89 -6.98
C LEU A 38 22.86 9.11 -6.84
N THR A 39 22.78 7.84 -6.46
CA THR A 39 23.95 6.95 -6.30
C THR A 39 24.24 6.09 -7.53
N GLY A 40 23.54 6.35 -8.65
CA GLY A 40 23.74 5.62 -9.90
C GLY A 40 23.35 4.14 -9.85
N GLY A 41 22.39 3.76 -9.00
CA GLY A 41 21.94 2.37 -8.86
C GLY A 41 22.65 1.57 -7.76
N SER A 42 23.52 2.22 -6.96
CA SER A 42 24.28 1.51 -5.92
C SER A 42 23.38 0.94 -4.82
N VAL A 43 22.24 1.57 -4.54
CA VAL A 43 21.28 1.09 -3.54
C VAL A 43 20.58 -0.18 -4.05
N SER A 44 20.09 -0.16 -5.28
CA SER A 44 19.40 -1.30 -5.91
C SER A 44 20.33 -2.48 -6.18
N ALA A 45 21.63 -2.24 -6.35
CA ALA A 45 22.65 -3.28 -6.47
C ALA A 45 22.83 -4.11 -5.18
N VAL A 46 22.61 -3.51 -4.01
CA VAL A 46 22.73 -4.19 -2.70
C VAL A 46 21.37 -4.64 -2.17
N TRP A 47 20.31 -3.87 -2.45
CA TRP A 47 18.96 -4.13 -1.97
C TRP A 47 17.94 -4.06 -3.11
N PRO A 48 17.24 -5.16 -3.47
CA PRO A 48 16.44 -5.16 -4.69
C PRO A 48 15.30 -4.14 -4.67
N ALA A 49 15.18 -3.37 -5.74
CA ALA A 49 14.16 -2.33 -5.90
C ALA A 49 12.85 -2.84 -6.53
N ASP A 50 12.81 -4.10 -6.96
CA ASP A 50 11.71 -4.69 -7.72
C ASP A 50 10.39 -4.62 -6.94
N GLY A 51 9.36 -4.08 -7.62
CA GLY A 51 8.03 -3.94 -7.02
C GLY A 51 8.03 -2.96 -5.86
N ALA A 52 8.50 -1.73 -6.08
CA ALA A 52 8.55 -0.67 -5.06
C ALA A 52 9.30 -1.13 -3.79
N TRP A 53 10.56 -1.52 -3.94
CA TRP A 53 11.41 -1.94 -2.81
C TRP A 53 10.89 -3.16 -2.06
N LEU A 54 10.37 -4.16 -2.80
CA LEU A 54 9.79 -5.40 -2.27
C LEU A 54 8.39 -5.26 -1.62
N LEU A 55 7.76 -4.08 -1.67
CA LEU A 55 6.44 -3.86 -1.06
C LEU A 55 5.28 -4.28 -1.97
N ALA A 56 5.48 -4.34 -3.29
CA ALA A 56 4.45 -4.78 -4.24
C ALA A 56 4.16 -6.26 -4.10
N THR A 57 2.89 -6.61 -4.29
CA THR A 57 2.47 -8.01 -4.42
C THR A 57 2.66 -8.51 -5.84
N SER A 58 2.61 -9.82 -6.03
CA SER A 58 2.74 -10.47 -7.34
C SER A 58 1.76 -11.61 -7.49
N TRP A 59 1.37 -11.90 -8.73
CA TRP A 59 0.61 -13.12 -9.06
C TRP A 59 1.49 -14.38 -9.06
N LYS A 60 2.83 -14.23 -9.13
CA LYS A 60 3.78 -15.36 -9.12
C LYS A 60 3.93 -15.93 -7.72
N LEU A 61 3.68 -17.23 -7.58
CA LEU A 61 3.77 -17.92 -6.29
C LEU A 61 5.18 -17.89 -5.69
N GLU A 62 6.22 -18.02 -6.53
CA GLU A 62 7.62 -17.95 -6.09
C GLU A 62 7.97 -16.60 -5.44
N VAL A 63 7.47 -15.50 -6.02
CA VAL A 63 7.67 -14.15 -5.48
C VAL A 63 6.92 -14.00 -4.17
N LEU A 64 5.66 -14.45 -4.10
CA LEU A 64 4.86 -14.43 -2.86
C LEU A 64 5.50 -15.26 -1.74
N ALA A 65 6.04 -16.44 -2.05
CA ALA A 65 6.71 -17.30 -1.07
C ALA A 65 7.98 -16.65 -0.51
N SER A 66 8.71 -15.89 -1.34
CA SER A 66 9.89 -15.13 -0.91
C SER A 66 9.54 -13.84 -0.16
N ARG A 67 8.34 -13.29 -0.37
CA ARG A 67 7.88 -12.00 0.18
C ARG A 67 6.45 -12.11 0.71
N PRO A 68 6.18 -12.91 1.76
CA PRO A 68 4.82 -13.12 2.27
C PRO A 68 4.18 -11.82 2.79
N TRP A 69 4.98 -10.87 3.26
CA TRP A 69 4.52 -9.54 3.67
C TRP A 69 3.92 -8.72 2.51
N SER A 70 4.26 -9.03 1.26
CA SER A 70 3.80 -8.30 0.07
C SER A 70 2.30 -8.27 -0.07
N VAL A 71 1.59 -9.29 0.45
CA VAL A 71 0.12 -9.39 0.53
C VAL A 71 -0.52 -8.28 1.37
N VAL A 72 0.22 -7.72 2.33
CA VAL A 72 -0.28 -6.60 3.16
C VAL A 72 0.38 -5.30 2.75
N THR A 73 1.68 -5.29 2.45
CA THR A 73 2.40 -4.04 2.17
C THR A 73 1.93 -3.38 0.87
N HIS A 74 1.47 -4.15 -0.12
CA HIS A 74 0.99 -3.58 -1.38
C HIS A 74 -0.18 -2.60 -1.17
N MET A 75 -0.98 -2.83 -0.11
CA MET A 75 -2.13 -2.02 0.25
C MET A 75 -1.76 -0.57 0.58
N PHE A 76 -0.51 -0.30 0.96
CA PHE A 76 -0.04 1.04 1.33
C PHE A 76 0.85 1.69 0.26
N THR A 77 1.13 0.96 -0.82
CA THR A 77 1.97 1.45 -1.92
C THR A 77 1.15 2.19 -2.99
N HIS A 78 1.79 3.13 -3.67
CA HIS A 78 1.14 3.96 -4.68
C HIS A 78 2.05 4.19 -5.88
N GLN A 79 1.45 4.25 -7.07
CA GLN A 79 2.14 4.57 -8.30
C GLN A 79 2.22 6.08 -8.50
N GLY A 80 3.12 6.73 -7.77
CA GLY A 80 3.34 8.18 -7.87
C GLY A 80 2.35 9.03 -7.09
N ILE A 81 2.60 10.34 -7.12
CA ILE A 81 1.93 11.32 -6.25
C ILE A 81 0.46 11.50 -6.62
N TRP A 82 0.11 11.48 -7.91
CA TRP A 82 -1.26 11.68 -8.35
C TRP A 82 -2.19 10.52 -7.92
N HIS A 83 -1.74 9.28 -8.11
CA HIS A 83 -2.47 8.10 -7.64
C HIS A 83 -2.66 8.11 -6.12
N PHE A 84 -1.64 8.52 -5.37
CA PHE A 84 -1.75 8.72 -3.93
C PHE A 84 -2.79 9.79 -3.56
N ALA A 85 -2.75 10.95 -4.22
CA ALA A 85 -3.67 12.05 -3.93
C ALA A 85 -5.14 11.62 -4.13
N MET A 86 -5.45 10.92 -5.23
CA MET A 86 -6.80 10.44 -5.50
C MET A 86 -7.26 9.38 -4.48
N ASN A 87 -6.39 8.42 -4.15
CA ASN A 87 -6.71 7.41 -3.12
C ASN A 87 -6.96 8.06 -1.76
N MET A 88 -6.15 9.04 -1.35
CA MET A 88 -6.34 9.71 -0.06
C MET A 88 -7.56 10.63 -0.04
N LEU A 89 -7.92 11.24 -1.18
CA LEU A 89 -9.16 11.99 -1.32
C LEU A 89 -10.38 11.07 -1.11
N LEU A 90 -10.43 9.95 -1.83
CA LEU A 90 -11.50 8.96 -1.71
C LEU A 90 -11.55 8.36 -0.31
N LEU A 91 -10.40 7.94 0.24
CA LEU A 91 -10.31 7.39 1.60
C LEU A 91 -10.81 8.39 2.63
N THR A 92 -10.47 9.67 2.48
CA THR A 92 -10.93 10.72 3.40
C THR A 92 -12.42 10.97 3.26
N TRP A 93 -12.95 10.97 2.03
CA TRP A 93 -14.36 11.22 1.78
C TRP A 93 -15.24 10.05 2.25
N MET A 94 -14.97 8.84 1.74
CA MET A 94 -15.68 7.61 2.13
C MET A 94 -15.44 7.24 3.58
N GLY A 95 -14.20 7.41 4.07
CA GLY A 95 -13.86 7.14 5.46
C GLY A 95 -14.61 8.04 6.44
N ARG A 96 -14.86 9.32 6.12
CA ARG A 96 -15.68 10.20 6.97
C ARG A 96 -17.13 9.73 7.04
N LEU A 97 -17.72 9.34 5.90
CA LEU A 97 -19.07 8.78 5.84
C LEU A 97 -19.15 7.48 6.65
N TYR A 98 -18.21 6.57 6.44
CA TYR A 98 -18.12 5.30 7.18
C TYR A 98 -17.96 5.53 8.69
N LEU A 99 -17.14 6.51 9.09
CA LEU A 99 -16.98 6.85 10.50
C LEU A 99 -18.26 7.37 11.15
N ALA A 100 -19.08 8.13 10.41
CA ALA A 100 -20.36 8.65 10.90
C ALA A 100 -21.39 7.53 11.13
N GLU A 101 -21.44 6.55 10.20
CA GLU A 101 -22.46 5.48 10.24
C GLU A 101 -22.03 4.25 11.06
N VAL A 102 -20.74 3.89 11.03
CA VAL A 102 -20.25 2.60 11.57
C VAL A 102 -19.27 2.79 12.73
N GLY A 103 -18.54 3.90 12.75
CA GLY A 103 -17.57 4.22 13.80
C GLY A 103 -16.14 3.77 13.55
N SER A 104 -15.21 4.32 14.34
CA SER A 104 -13.75 4.25 14.10
C SER A 104 -13.11 2.89 14.27
N ARG A 105 -13.70 2.00 15.06
CA ARG A 105 -13.11 0.70 15.37
C ARG A 105 -13.08 -0.25 14.16
N ARG A 106 -14.01 -0.10 13.21
CA ARG A 106 -14.15 -1.01 12.06
C ARG A 106 -13.50 -0.51 10.78
N LEU A 107 -13.06 0.76 10.73
CA LEU A 107 -12.47 1.32 9.51
C LEU A 107 -11.19 0.57 9.09
N LEU A 108 -10.33 0.22 10.06
CA LEU A 108 -9.10 -0.53 9.77
C LEU A 108 -9.41 -1.93 9.23
N SER A 109 -10.35 -2.65 9.84
CA SER A 109 -10.73 -3.99 9.35
C SER A 109 -11.32 -3.93 7.95
N THR A 110 -12.10 -2.90 7.64
CA THR A 110 -12.68 -2.73 6.29
C THR A 110 -11.60 -2.43 5.27
N TYR A 111 -10.65 -1.55 5.59
CA TYR A 111 -9.50 -1.26 4.74
C TYR A 111 -8.67 -2.53 4.47
N LEU A 112 -8.35 -3.30 5.53
CA LEU A 112 -7.61 -4.56 5.42
C LEU A 112 -8.36 -5.62 4.62
N ALA A 113 -9.68 -5.79 4.87
CA ALA A 113 -10.50 -6.74 4.16
C ALA A 113 -10.62 -6.40 2.68
N GLY A 114 -10.83 -5.12 2.33
CA GLY A 114 -10.90 -4.66 0.94
C GLY A 114 -9.61 -4.97 0.18
N GLY A 115 -8.46 -4.62 0.75
CA GLY A 115 -7.17 -4.92 0.11
C GLY A 115 -6.90 -6.41 -0.03
N LEU A 116 -7.25 -7.23 0.96
CA LEU A 116 -7.10 -8.69 0.88
C LEU A 116 -8.03 -9.31 -0.17
N VAL A 117 -9.29 -8.88 -0.23
CA VAL A 117 -10.23 -9.35 -1.26
C VAL A 117 -9.76 -8.92 -2.65
N GLY A 118 -9.26 -7.70 -2.80
CA GLY A 118 -8.67 -7.22 -4.05
C GLY A 118 -7.43 -8.02 -4.46
N PHE A 119 -6.56 -8.35 -3.50
CA PHE A 119 -5.41 -9.23 -3.73
C PHE A 119 -5.85 -10.62 -4.18
N LEU A 120 -6.82 -11.23 -3.50
CA LEU A 120 -7.33 -12.55 -3.86
C LEU A 120 -7.95 -12.55 -5.25
N ALA A 121 -8.75 -11.53 -5.58
CA ALA A 121 -9.32 -11.36 -6.91
C ALA A 121 -8.21 -11.24 -7.97
N TYR A 122 -7.21 -10.39 -7.75
CA TYR A 122 -6.05 -10.26 -8.62
C TYR A 122 -5.31 -11.59 -8.80
N PHE A 123 -4.97 -12.26 -7.70
CA PHE A 123 -4.22 -13.51 -7.73
C PHE A 123 -4.96 -14.62 -8.49
N VAL A 124 -6.25 -14.81 -8.20
CA VAL A 124 -7.08 -15.85 -8.83
C VAL A 124 -7.31 -15.55 -10.31
N LEU A 125 -7.65 -14.30 -10.67
CA LEU A 125 -7.91 -13.94 -12.06
C LEU A 125 -6.65 -14.06 -12.92
N THR A 126 -5.50 -13.58 -12.44
CA THR A 126 -4.24 -13.64 -13.20
C THR A 126 -3.68 -15.07 -13.31
N ASN A 127 -3.84 -15.91 -12.28
CA ASN A 127 -3.43 -17.32 -12.39
C ASN A 127 -4.45 -18.16 -13.18
N GLY A 128 -5.74 -17.84 -13.12
CA GLY A 128 -6.80 -18.55 -13.84
C GLY A 128 -6.91 -18.19 -15.32
N PHE A 129 -6.45 -17.01 -15.73
CA PHE A 129 -6.57 -16.53 -17.10
C PHE A 129 -5.23 -16.02 -17.66
N LYS A 130 -4.52 -16.89 -18.37
CA LYS A 130 -3.17 -16.64 -18.92
C LYS A 130 -3.00 -15.30 -19.66
N PRO A 131 -3.97 -14.78 -20.43
CA PRO A 131 -3.82 -13.49 -21.09
C PRO A 131 -3.63 -12.29 -20.14
N LEU A 132 -4.01 -12.43 -18.86
CA LEU A 132 -3.75 -11.40 -17.83
C LEU A 132 -2.34 -11.48 -17.24
N GLN A 133 -1.56 -12.51 -17.57
CA GLN A 133 -0.15 -12.61 -17.23
C GLN A 133 0.65 -11.74 -18.21
N GLY A 134 0.55 -10.42 -18.01
CA GLY A 134 1.33 -9.44 -18.76
C GLY A 134 2.80 -9.41 -18.34
N GLU A 135 3.56 -8.51 -18.97
CA GLU A 135 5.00 -8.32 -18.67
C GLU A 135 5.25 -7.82 -17.24
N SER A 136 4.32 -7.04 -16.68
CA SER A 136 4.40 -6.61 -15.27
C SER A 136 3.91 -7.71 -14.34
N THR A 137 4.82 -8.21 -13.50
CA THR A 137 4.51 -9.22 -12.49
C THR A 137 3.99 -8.62 -11.19
N PHE A 138 4.01 -7.29 -11.04
CA PHE A 138 3.76 -6.61 -9.78
C PHE A 138 2.45 -5.82 -9.81
N ALA A 139 1.66 -5.99 -8.74
CA ALA A 139 0.51 -5.14 -8.46
C ALA A 139 0.84 -4.20 -7.28
N LEU A 140 0.53 -2.93 -7.49
CA LEU A 140 0.74 -1.83 -6.55
C LEU A 140 -0.55 -1.03 -6.49
N GLY A 141 -0.93 -0.58 -5.29
CA GLY A 141 -2.05 0.35 -5.14
C GLY A 141 -2.95 0.03 -3.94
N ALA A 142 -3.17 1.06 -3.13
CA ALA A 142 -4.17 1.06 -2.07
C ALA A 142 -5.62 1.02 -2.59
N SER A 143 -5.86 1.07 -3.90
CA SER A 143 -7.19 1.31 -4.47
C SER A 143 -8.21 0.20 -4.18
N ALA A 144 -7.78 -1.04 -3.92
CA ALA A 144 -8.71 -2.07 -3.44
C ALA A 144 -9.09 -1.92 -1.95
N SER A 145 -8.31 -1.13 -1.21
CA SER A 145 -8.46 -0.91 0.23
C SER A 145 -9.23 0.38 0.57
N VAL A 146 -9.38 1.27 -0.43
CA VAL A 146 -10.05 2.57 -0.35
C VAL A 146 -11.46 2.47 -0.91
#